data_AF-A0A9E5BRQ4-F1
#
_entry.id   AF-A0A9E5BRQ4-F1
#
_cell.length_a   1.000
_cell.length_b   1.000
_cell.length_c   1.000
_cell.angle_alpha   90.00
_cell.angle_beta   90.00
_cell.angle_gamma   90.00
#
_symmetry.space_group_name_H-M   'P 1'
#
loop_
_entity.id
_entity.type
_entity.pdbx_description
1 polymer ?
#
loop_
_entity_poly.entity_id
_entity_poly.type
_entity_poly.pdbx_seq_one_letter_code
_entity_poly.pdbx_strand_id
1 'polypeptide(L)'
;AAAEIVNEYEEDALADVLWRFGEERKSRRIARRIVGRRPLHTTKELAKVVEEAVGGRVRRQSHPATRTFQALRIATNQELLSLDRALPQAYGLLGDLGRLAVLSYHSLEDRIVKTFFRRESRDCVCPPRQPACTCEHKAGLRPVGRGVARPALEEVAANPRSRSARLRVAERLSVAV
;
A
#
# COMPACT_ATOMS: atom_id res chain seq x y z
N ALA A 1 -18.27 6.74 -1.49
CA ALA A 1 -18.31 5.36 -0.91
C ALA A 1 -17.88 4.31 -1.94
N ALA A 2 -17.65 3.04 -1.56
CA ALA A 2 -17.25 2.01 -2.54
C ALA A 2 -18.31 1.81 -3.65
N ALA A 3 -19.60 1.88 -3.31
CA ALA A 3 -20.70 1.77 -4.28
C ALA A 3 -20.68 2.90 -5.32
N GLU A 4 -20.39 4.13 -4.90
CA GLU A 4 -20.23 5.31 -5.78
C GLU A 4 -19.06 5.12 -6.74
N ILE A 5 -17.88 4.69 -6.25
CA ILE A 5 -16.73 4.40 -7.12
C ILE A 5 -17.10 3.35 -8.17
N VAL A 6 -17.86 2.32 -7.79
CA VAL A 6 -18.23 1.23 -8.68
C VAL A 6 -19.31 1.64 -9.68
N ASN A 7 -20.30 2.43 -9.28
CA ASN A 7 -21.49 2.74 -10.08
C ASN A 7 -21.43 4.08 -10.82
N GLU A 8 -20.65 5.05 -10.36
CA GLU A 8 -20.72 6.43 -10.84
C GLU A 8 -19.43 6.90 -11.52
N TYR A 9 -18.26 6.33 -11.20
CA TYR A 9 -17.02 6.72 -11.89
C TYR A 9 -17.06 6.36 -13.37
N GLU A 10 -16.46 7.20 -14.22
CA GLU A 10 -16.20 6.88 -15.62
C GLU A 10 -15.30 5.62 -15.75
N GLU A 11 -15.39 4.92 -16.90
CA GLU A 11 -14.66 3.67 -17.14
C GLU A 11 -13.15 3.83 -16.87
N ASP A 12 -12.54 4.90 -17.41
CA ASP A 12 -11.11 5.16 -17.29
C ASP A 12 -10.71 5.49 -15.84
N ALA A 13 -11.53 6.29 -15.13
CA ALA A 13 -11.28 6.61 -13.73
C ALA A 13 -11.37 5.36 -12.84
N LEU A 14 -12.35 4.49 -13.09
CA LEU A 14 -12.45 3.20 -12.41
C LEU A 14 -11.25 2.29 -12.75
N ALA A 15 -10.85 2.22 -14.01
CA ALA A 15 -9.68 1.45 -14.42
C ALA A 15 -8.39 1.95 -13.73
N ASP A 16 -8.24 3.26 -13.56
CA ASP A 16 -7.11 3.87 -12.86
C ASP A 16 -7.10 3.52 -11.38
N VAL A 17 -8.25 3.56 -10.70
CA VAL A 17 -8.38 3.10 -9.31
C VAL A 17 -7.91 1.65 -9.18
N LEU A 18 -8.40 0.76 -10.04
CA LEU A 18 -8.06 -0.67 -10.02
C LEU A 18 -6.57 -0.91 -10.32
N TRP A 19 -6.00 -0.14 -11.24
CA TRP A 19 -4.59 -0.25 -11.61
C TRP A 19 -3.67 0.27 -10.49
N ARG A 20 -3.90 1.50 -10.02
CA ARG A 20 -3.03 2.19 -9.05
C ARG A 20 -3.08 1.52 -7.68
N PHE A 21 -4.26 1.16 -7.20
CA PHE A 21 -4.45 0.66 -5.84
C PHE A 21 -4.53 -0.87 -5.74
N GLY A 22 -4.92 -1.56 -6.81
CA GLY A 22 -4.98 -3.02 -6.83
C GLY A 22 -3.78 -3.70 -7.48
N GLU A 23 -2.89 -2.94 -8.13
CA GLU A 23 -1.85 -3.47 -9.02
C GLU A 23 -2.44 -4.49 -10.03
N GLU A 24 -3.68 -4.23 -10.51
CA GLU A 24 -4.46 -5.13 -11.37
C GLU A 24 -4.15 -4.89 -12.85
N ARG A 25 -3.53 -5.87 -13.51
CA ARG A 25 -3.10 -5.77 -14.91
C ARG A 25 -4.27 -5.75 -15.89
N LYS A 26 -5.39 -6.38 -15.53
CA LYS A 26 -6.62 -6.40 -16.32
C LYS A 26 -7.58 -5.27 -15.96
N SER A 27 -7.09 -4.20 -15.31
CA SER A 27 -7.91 -3.09 -14.79
C SER A 27 -8.92 -2.56 -15.80
N ARG A 28 -8.49 -2.20 -17.02
CA ARG A 28 -9.36 -1.71 -18.10
C ARG A 28 -10.45 -2.71 -18.48
N ARG A 29 -10.10 -3.99 -18.61
CA ARG A 29 -11.07 -5.04 -18.94
C ARG A 29 -12.10 -5.24 -17.83
N ILE A 30 -11.67 -5.16 -16.57
CA ILE A 30 -12.56 -5.26 -15.41
C ILE A 30 -13.47 -4.04 -15.35
N ALA A 31 -12.93 -2.82 -15.48
CA ALA A 31 -13.69 -1.58 -15.46
C ALA A 31 -14.80 -1.57 -16.52
N ARG A 32 -14.46 -1.92 -17.78
CA ARG A 32 -15.45 -2.06 -18.87
C ARG A 32 -16.59 -3.01 -18.52
N ARG A 33 -16.26 -4.16 -17.92
CA ARG A 33 -17.25 -5.18 -17.54
C ARG A 33 -18.11 -4.72 -16.36
N ILE A 34 -17.56 -3.94 -15.43
CA ILE A 34 -18.30 -3.32 -14.34
C ILE A 34 -19.28 -2.29 -14.92
N VAL A 35 -18.79 -1.35 -15.73
CA VAL A 35 -19.60 -0.29 -16.34
C VAL A 35 -20.78 -0.88 -17.12
N GLY A 36 -20.52 -1.88 -17.96
CA GLY A 36 -21.56 -2.56 -18.75
C GLY A 36 -22.55 -3.42 -17.94
N ARG A 37 -22.39 -3.54 -16.62
CA ARG A 37 -23.29 -4.30 -15.73
C ARG A 37 -23.87 -3.47 -14.58
N ARG A 38 -23.64 -2.16 -14.58
CA ARG A 38 -24.24 -1.27 -13.59
C ARG A 38 -25.77 -1.27 -13.68
N PRO A 39 -26.47 -1.00 -12.57
CA PRO A 39 -25.92 -0.81 -11.22
C PRO A 39 -25.56 -2.15 -10.54
N LEU A 40 -24.51 -2.13 -9.71
CA LEU A 40 -24.14 -3.24 -8.84
C LEU A 40 -24.48 -2.88 -7.39
N HIS A 41 -25.21 -3.75 -6.70
CA HIS A 41 -25.70 -3.52 -5.34
C HIS A 41 -24.97 -4.35 -4.29
N THR A 42 -24.43 -5.51 -4.67
CA THR A 42 -23.79 -6.42 -3.73
C THR A 42 -22.35 -6.73 -4.07
N THR A 43 -21.57 -7.10 -3.05
CA THR A 43 -20.19 -7.56 -3.23
C THR A 43 -20.11 -8.85 -4.04
N LYS A 44 -21.12 -9.71 -3.95
CA LYS A 44 -21.20 -10.96 -4.75
C LYS A 44 -21.38 -10.68 -6.23
N GLU A 45 -22.22 -9.72 -6.59
CA GLU A 45 -22.37 -9.27 -7.98
C GLU A 45 -21.04 -8.76 -8.53
N LEU A 46 -20.38 -7.83 -7.82
CA LEU A 46 -19.09 -7.30 -8.22
C LEU A 46 -18.04 -8.41 -8.38
N ALA A 47 -17.95 -9.34 -7.42
CA ALA A 47 -17.01 -10.45 -7.50
C ALA A 47 -17.24 -11.30 -8.77
N LYS A 48 -18.50 -11.61 -9.08
CA LYS A 48 -18.88 -12.35 -10.29
C LYS A 48 -18.49 -11.61 -11.57
N VAL A 49 -18.75 -10.30 -11.66
CA VAL A 49 -18.32 -9.49 -12.81
C VAL A 49 -16.80 -9.54 -13.01
N VAL A 50 -16.04 -9.40 -11.92
CA VAL A 50 -14.58 -9.44 -11.97
C VAL A 50 -14.09 -10.83 -12.40
N GLU A 51 -14.67 -11.91 -11.87
CA GLU A 51 -14.30 -13.28 -12.24
C GLU A 51 -14.49 -13.55 -13.73
N GLU A 52 -15.62 -13.13 -14.29
CA GLU A 52 -15.91 -13.26 -15.72
C GLU A 52 -14.98 -12.39 -16.58
N ALA A 53 -14.63 -11.19 -16.11
CA ALA A 53 -13.67 -10.33 -16.79
C ALA A 53 -12.26 -10.93 -16.78
N VAL A 54 -11.86 -11.59 -15.69
CA VAL A 54 -10.50 -12.05 -15.47
C VAL A 54 -10.26 -13.49 -15.96
N GLY A 55 -11.32 -14.29 -16.14
CA GLY A 55 -11.30 -15.65 -16.68
C GLY A 55 -11.26 -16.74 -15.62
N GLY A 56 -12.03 -16.61 -14.55
CA GLY A 56 -12.19 -17.65 -13.51
C GLY A 56 -10.94 -17.92 -12.67
N ARG A 57 -10.94 -19.02 -11.93
CA ARG A 57 -9.93 -19.36 -10.89
C ARG A 57 -8.73 -20.18 -11.38
N VAL A 58 -8.73 -20.62 -12.64
CA VAL A 58 -7.76 -21.59 -13.16
C VAL A 58 -6.33 -21.06 -12.93
N ARG A 59 -5.58 -21.76 -12.06
CA ARG A 59 -4.17 -21.48 -11.66
C ARG A 59 -3.92 -20.26 -10.76
N ARG A 60 -4.91 -19.73 -10.02
CA ARG A 60 -4.67 -18.60 -9.09
C ARG A 60 -4.59 -19.03 -7.63
N GLN A 61 -3.56 -18.54 -6.93
CA GLN A 61 -3.42 -18.67 -5.47
C GLN A 61 -4.43 -17.82 -4.67
N SER A 62 -5.02 -16.80 -5.29
CA SER A 62 -6.00 -15.91 -4.66
C SER A 62 -7.23 -15.75 -5.55
N HIS A 63 -8.34 -15.33 -4.93
CA HIS A 63 -9.58 -15.07 -5.65
C HIS A 63 -9.37 -13.94 -6.69
N PRO A 64 -9.89 -14.05 -7.92
CA PRO A 64 -9.71 -13.04 -8.97
C PRO A 64 -10.10 -11.63 -8.52
N ALA A 65 -11.16 -11.53 -7.70
CA ALA A 65 -11.64 -10.24 -7.19
C ALA A 65 -10.79 -9.62 -6.05
N THR A 66 -9.85 -10.36 -5.44
CA THR A 66 -9.12 -9.87 -4.25
C THR A 66 -8.44 -8.52 -4.49
N ARG A 67 -7.79 -8.33 -5.64
CA ARG A 67 -7.12 -7.06 -5.99
C ARG A 67 -8.11 -5.92 -6.24
N THR A 68 -9.24 -6.21 -6.87
CA THR A 68 -10.31 -5.23 -7.07
C THR A 68 -10.88 -4.75 -5.73
N PHE A 69 -11.20 -5.66 -4.82
CA PHE A 69 -11.68 -5.29 -3.48
C PHE A 69 -10.63 -4.52 -2.68
N GLN A 70 -9.35 -4.91 -2.78
CA GLN A 70 -8.26 -4.16 -2.18
C GLN A 70 -8.20 -2.72 -2.74
N ALA A 71 -8.27 -2.56 -4.06
CA ALA A 71 -8.22 -1.25 -4.71
C ALA A 71 -9.35 -0.33 -4.24
N LEU A 72 -10.58 -0.87 -4.23
CA LEU A 72 -11.77 -0.12 -3.80
C LEU A 72 -11.70 0.24 -2.32
N ARG A 73 -11.20 -0.66 -1.46
CA ARG A 73 -11.00 -0.40 -0.03
C ARG A 73 -9.99 0.73 0.19
N ILE A 74 -8.84 0.66 -0.48
CA ILE A 74 -7.79 1.69 -0.42
C ILE A 74 -8.32 3.04 -0.91
N ALA A 75 -9.03 3.06 -2.04
CA ALA A 75 -9.58 4.28 -2.62
C ALA A 75 -10.66 4.90 -1.72
N THR A 76 -11.57 4.08 -1.20
CA THR A 76 -12.69 4.54 -0.35
C THR A 76 -12.19 5.15 0.95
N ASN A 77 -11.21 4.53 1.59
CA ASN A 77 -10.70 4.96 2.90
C ASN A 77 -9.47 5.88 2.80
N GLN A 78 -9.02 6.21 1.59
CA GLN A 78 -7.81 6.99 1.33
C GLN A 78 -6.58 6.44 2.10
N GLU A 79 -6.46 5.10 2.23
CA GLU A 79 -5.56 4.45 3.18
C GLU A 79 -4.09 4.86 2.98
N LEU A 80 -3.65 4.91 1.72
CA LEU A 80 -2.27 5.28 1.39
C LEU A 80 -1.98 6.76 1.68
N LEU A 81 -2.95 7.65 1.47
CA LEU A 81 -2.79 9.07 1.78
C LEU A 81 -2.72 9.29 3.29
N SER A 82 -3.57 8.59 4.05
CA SER A 82 -3.54 8.60 5.51
C SER A 82 -2.19 8.10 6.04
N LEU A 83 -1.67 7.00 5.49
CA LEU A 83 -0.34 6.49 5.85
C LEU A 83 0.77 7.49 5.53
N ASP A 84 0.77 8.07 4.34
CA ASP A 84 1.78 9.05 3.89
C ASP A 84 1.80 10.29 4.79
N ARG A 85 0.64 10.75 5.25
CA ARG A 85 0.50 11.87 6.21
C ARG A 85 0.86 11.48 7.64
N ALA A 86 0.56 10.26 8.07
CA ALA A 86 0.78 9.81 9.44
C ALA A 86 2.26 9.56 9.74
N LEU A 87 3.05 9.08 8.77
CA LEU A 87 4.46 8.73 8.97
C LEU A 87 5.32 9.92 9.45
N PRO A 88 5.27 11.12 8.80
CA PRO A 88 6.00 12.30 9.29
C PRO A 88 5.55 12.76 10.68
N GLN A 89 4.25 12.68 10.97
CA GLN A 89 3.70 13.05 12.28
C GLN A 89 4.21 12.10 13.36
N ALA A 90 4.13 10.78 13.12
CA ALA A 90 4.63 9.77 14.04
C ALA A 90 6.14 9.94 14.30
N TYR A 91 6.91 10.25 13.25
CA TYR A 91 8.33 10.57 13.36
C TYR A 91 8.61 11.83 14.20
N GLY A 92 7.79 12.87 14.05
CA GLY A 92 7.91 14.11 14.83
C GLY A 92 7.60 13.95 16.32
N LEU A 93 6.84 12.91 16.69
CA LEU A 93 6.52 12.58 18.08
C LEU A 93 7.56 11.67 18.76
N LEU A 94 8.54 11.15 18.01
CA LEU A 94 9.59 10.31 18.61
C LEU A 94 10.55 11.15 19.43
N GLY A 95 10.71 10.79 20.70
CA GLY A 95 11.83 11.24 21.52
C GLY A 95 13.15 10.59 21.10
N ASP A 96 14.24 10.97 21.76
CA ASP A 96 15.56 10.40 21.52
C ASP A 96 15.55 8.88 21.65
N LEU A 97 16.15 8.20 20.67
CA LEU A 97 16.20 6.74 20.58
C LEU A 97 14.82 6.05 20.52
N GLY A 98 13.75 6.82 20.32
CA GLY A 98 12.39 6.31 20.14
C GLY A 98 12.27 5.45 18.88
N ARG A 99 11.42 4.43 18.90
CA ARG A 99 11.23 3.51 17.77
C ARG A 99 9.86 3.67 17.12
N LEU A 100 9.87 3.73 15.80
CA LEU A 100 8.68 3.64 14.96
C LEU A 100 8.63 2.27 14.30
N ALA A 101 7.66 1.46 14.71
CA ALA A 101 7.36 0.16 14.13
C ALA A 101 6.08 0.26 13.29
N VAL A 102 6.17 -0.13 12.01
CA VAL A 102 5.03 -0.08 11.07
C VAL A 102 4.81 -1.45 10.48
N LEU A 103 3.58 -1.94 10.63
CA LEU A 103 3.11 -3.18 10.03
C LEU A 103 2.26 -2.86 8.79
N SER A 104 2.63 -3.44 7.65
CA SER A 104 1.92 -3.29 6.38
C SER A 104 1.46 -4.64 5.85
N TYR A 105 0.34 -4.68 5.15
CA TYR A 105 -0.25 -5.93 4.65
C TYR A 105 -0.21 -6.06 3.13
N HIS A 106 0.17 -4.99 2.43
CA HIS A 106 0.37 -5.03 0.98
C HIS A 106 1.56 -4.21 0.50
N SER A 107 1.92 -4.46 -0.76
CA SER A 107 3.09 -3.89 -1.45
C SER A 107 3.10 -2.35 -1.47
N LEU A 108 1.94 -1.72 -1.67
CA LEU A 108 1.83 -0.26 -1.74
C LEU A 108 2.15 0.41 -0.40
N GLU A 109 1.56 -0.05 0.70
CA GLU A 109 1.88 0.42 2.05
C GLU A 109 3.36 0.21 2.38
N ASP A 110 3.88 -1.00 2.19
CA ASP A 110 5.28 -1.34 2.46
C ASP A 110 6.25 -0.45 1.65
N ARG A 111 5.87 -0.08 0.42
CA ARG A 111 6.67 0.81 -0.44
C ARG A 111 6.70 2.24 0.10
N ILE A 112 5.58 2.75 0.62
CA ILE A 112 5.52 4.08 1.27
C ILE A 112 6.41 4.07 2.50
N VAL A 113 6.22 3.11 3.41
CA VAL A 113 7.04 2.99 4.64
C VAL A 113 8.52 2.86 4.31
N LYS A 114 8.88 1.97 3.37
CA LYS A 114 10.27 1.78 2.93
C LYS A 114 10.88 3.05 2.36
N THR A 115 10.09 3.83 1.63
CA THR A 115 10.57 5.07 0.99
C THR A 115 10.74 6.17 2.01
N PHE A 116 9.80 6.31 2.94
CA PHE A 116 9.91 7.21 4.07
C PHE A 116 11.15 6.89 4.93
N PHE A 117 11.30 5.65 5.41
CA PHE A 117 12.47 5.26 6.22
C PHE A 117 13.79 5.47 5.48
N ARG A 118 13.84 5.15 4.18
CA ARG A 118 15.05 5.37 3.38
C ARG A 118 15.39 6.85 3.19
N ARG A 119 14.38 7.72 3.09
CA ARG A 119 14.57 9.16 2.97
C ARG A 119 15.13 9.72 4.27
N GLU A 120 14.43 9.47 5.39
CA GLU A 120 14.78 9.97 6.71
C GLU A 120 16.07 9.34 7.29
N SER A 121 16.60 8.29 6.66
CA SER A 121 17.88 7.67 7.01
C SER A 121 19.05 8.13 6.14
N ARG A 122 18.90 9.18 5.33
CA ARG A 122 19.95 9.72 4.46
C ARG A 122 20.31 11.13 4.85
N ASP A 123 21.59 11.46 4.78
CA ASP A 123 22.09 12.84 4.93
C ASP A 123 21.95 13.69 3.66
N CYS A 124 21.36 13.13 2.61
CA CYS A 124 21.11 13.85 1.38
C CYS A 124 20.01 13.16 0.57
N VAL A 125 19.10 13.97 0.03
CA VAL A 125 18.01 13.53 -0.85
C VAL A 125 18.09 14.19 -2.24
N CYS A 126 19.17 14.91 -2.52
CA CYS A 126 19.41 15.52 -3.83
C CYS A 126 19.53 14.46 -4.94
N PRO A 127 19.27 14.83 -6.21
CA PRO A 127 19.53 13.95 -7.35
C PRO A 127 20.99 13.44 -7.37
N PRO A 128 21.25 12.15 -7.67
CA PRO A 128 22.59 11.56 -7.57
C PRO A 128 23.68 12.23 -8.41
N ARG A 129 23.30 12.97 -9.45
CA ARG A 129 24.24 13.64 -10.38
C ARG A 129 24.48 15.11 -10.04
N GLN A 130 23.90 15.61 -8.96
CA GLN A 130 24.11 17.00 -8.56
C GLN A 130 25.49 17.13 -7.88
N PRO A 131 26.33 18.09 -8.29
CA PRO A 131 27.70 18.20 -7.79
C PRO A 131 27.81 18.68 -6.34
N ALA A 132 26.78 19.37 -5.82
CA ALA A 132 26.74 19.87 -4.44
C ALA A 132 25.37 19.64 -3.80
N CYS A 133 25.37 19.30 -2.50
CA CYS A 133 24.14 19.17 -1.72
C CYS A 133 23.53 20.56 -1.46
N THR A 134 22.24 20.71 -1.71
CA THR A 134 21.46 21.95 -1.46
C THR A 134 20.17 21.68 -0.69
N CYS A 135 19.93 20.44 -0.24
CA CYS A 135 18.67 20.04 0.38
C CYS A 135 18.64 20.16 1.91
N GLU A 136 19.79 20.44 2.55
CA GLU A 136 19.98 20.53 4.02
C GLU A 136 19.44 19.35 4.85
N HIS A 137 19.01 18.28 4.18
CA HIS A 137 18.44 17.11 4.80
C HIS A 137 19.50 16.37 5.61
N LYS A 138 19.21 15.99 6.85
CA LYS A 138 20.07 15.13 7.66
C LYS A 138 19.35 13.86 8.05
N ALA A 139 20.09 12.75 8.17
CA ALA A 139 19.50 11.53 8.67
C ALA A 139 19.00 11.75 10.11
N GLY A 140 17.73 11.44 10.36
CA GLY A 140 17.14 11.45 11.70
C GLY A 140 16.55 10.10 12.11
N LEU A 141 16.49 9.14 11.19
CA LEU A 141 16.11 7.76 11.46
C LEU A 141 17.23 6.79 11.09
N ARG A 142 17.32 5.70 11.84
CA ARG A 142 18.15 4.53 11.54
C ARG A 142 17.27 3.29 11.45
N PRO A 143 17.13 2.66 10.27
CA PRO A 143 16.41 1.39 10.14
C PRO A 143 17.01 0.33 11.07
N VAL A 144 16.16 -0.40 11.76
CA VAL A 144 16.55 -1.47 12.68
C VAL A 144 16.35 -2.82 12.00
N GLY A 145 17.38 -3.67 12.02
CA GLY A 145 17.35 -5.01 11.43
C GLY A 145 17.71 -5.07 9.94
N ARG A 146 17.74 -6.28 9.39
CA ARG A 146 18.13 -6.55 7.99
C ARG A 146 16.92 -6.54 7.06
N GLY A 147 16.26 -5.40 6.95
CA GLY A 147 15.15 -5.19 6.02
C GLY A 147 13.77 -5.42 6.64
N VAL A 148 12.88 -6.08 5.89
CA VAL A 148 11.49 -6.30 6.32
C VAL A 148 11.36 -7.62 7.06
N ALA A 149 10.80 -7.61 8.26
CA ALA A 149 10.47 -8.84 8.99
C ALA A 149 9.15 -9.39 8.46
N ARG A 150 9.11 -10.72 8.28
CA ARG A 150 7.95 -11.48 7.81
C ARG A 150 7.52 -12.48 8.89
N PRO A 151 6.23 -12.85 8.95
CA PRO A 151 5.76 -13.85 9.89
C PRO A 151 6.46 -15.21 9.65
N ALA A 152 6.63 -15.97 10.73
CA ALA A 152 7.08 -17.36 10.64
C ALA A 152 5.95 -18.27 10.10
N LEU A 153 6.30 -19.47 9.63
CA LEU A 153 5.31 -20.39 9.04
C LEU A 153 4.26 -20.82 10.08
N GLU A 154 4.68 -20.99 11.33
CA GLU A 154 3.84 -21.35 12.48
C GLU A 154 2.82 -20.24 12.76
N GLU A 155 3.25 -18.97 12.69
CA GLU A 155 2.35 -17.82 12.85
C GLU A 155 1.32 -17.75 11.72
N VAL A 156 1.73 -18.03 10.47
CA VAL A 156 0.80 -18.05 9.33
C VAL A 156 -0.22 -19.19 9.44
N ALA A 157 0.20 -20.35 9.97
CA ALA A 157 -0.69 -21.47 10.20
C ALA A 157 -1.74 -21.16 11.29
N ALA A 158 -1.32 -20.53 12.40
CA ALA A 158 -2.22 -20.12 13.48
C ALA A 158 -3.09 -18.90 13.09
N ASN A 159 -2.57 -18.00 12.27
CA ASN A 159 -3.24 -16.77 11.84
C ASN A 159 -3.04 -16.54 10.33
N PRO A 160 -3.91 -17.07 9.46
CA PRO A 160 -3.79 -16.88 8.01
C PRO A 160 -3.76 -15.41 7.55
N ARG A 161 -4.26 -14.47 8.35
CA ARG A 161 -4.21 -13.03 8.03
C ARG A 161 -2.80 -12.46 8.14
N SER A 162 -1.91 -13.05 8.93
CA SER A 162 -0.53 -12.61 9.09
C SER A 162 0.30 -12.85 7.83
N ARG A 163 -0.08 -13.80 6.95
CA ARG A 163 0.66 -14.22 5.75
C ARG A 163 1.27 -13.09 4.91
N SER A 164 0.59 -11.95 4.82
CA SER A 164 1.03 -10.81 3.99
C SER A 164 1.67 -9.68 4.80
N ALA A 165 1.77 -9.85 6.12
CA ALA A 165 2.30 -8.86 7.04
C ALA A 165 3.80 -8.64 6.81
N ARG A 166 4.18 -7.36 6.89
CA ARG A 166 5.52 -6.85 6.65
C ARG A 166 5.81 -5.81 7.72
N LEU A 167 6.70 -6.15 8.64
CA LEU A 167 7.11 -5.26 9.72
C LEU A 167 8.40 -4.54 9.33
N ARG A 168 8.39 -3.21 9.48
CA ARG A 168 9.59 -2.37 9.41
C ARG A 168 9.72 -1.57 10.70
N VAL A 169 10.94 -1.47 11.20
CA VAL A 169 11.25 -0.69 12.40
C VAL A 169 12.37 0.29 12.09
N ALA A 170 12.25 1.52 12.56
CA ALA A 170 13.31 2.52 12.54
C ALA A 170 13.40 3.19 13.91
N GLU A 171 14.61 3.61 14.27
CA GLU A 171 14.92 4.29 15.53
C GLU A 171 15.32 5.73 15.26
N ARG A 172 14.82 6.67 16.05
CA ARG A 172 15.22 8.08 16.04
C ARG A 172 16.67 8.19 16.50
N LEU A 173 17.49 8.88 15.72
CA LEU A 173 18.85 9.20 16.14
C LEU A 173 18.79 10.22 17.28
N SER A 174 19.66 10.07 18.27
CA SER A 174 19.80 11.05 19.35
C SER A 174 20.20 12.39 18.75
N VAL A 175 19.54 13.46 19.21
CA VAL A 175 20.06 14.80 18.99
C VAL A 175 21.20 14.98 19.99
N ALA A 176 22.44 15.03 19.52
CA ALA A 176 23.53 15.49 20.39
C ALA A 176 23.21 16.95 20.76
N VAL A 177 22.90 17.18 22.03
CA VAL A 177 22.73 18.52 22.63
C VAL A 177 24.08 19.21 22.70
#